data_AF-A0A382LF12-F1
#
_entry.id   AF-A0A382LF12-F1
#
_cell.length_a   1.000
_cell.length_b   1.000
_cell.length_c   1.000
_cell.angle_alpha   90.00
_cell.angle_beta   90.00
_cell.angle_gamma   90.00
#
_symmetry.space_group_name_H-M   'P 1'
#
loop_
_entity.id
_entity.type
_entity.pdbx_description
1 polymer ?
#
loop_
_entity_poly.entity_id
_entity_poly.type
_entity_poly.pdbx_seq_one_letter_code
_entity_poly.pdbx_strand_id
1 'polypeptide(L)'
;MQLDENQKKTVAGWIEEGLDLSAIQSRLESEMDIPMTYMDVRFLVGDLELVPKDEEEPKEEPKPEEELAPADGPTPDNPFPAPEDP
;
A
#
# COMPACT_ATOMS: atom_id res chain seq x y z
N MET A 1 15.76 10.27 15.61
CA MET A 1 15.33 8.92 16.05
C MET A 1 14.33 8.41 15.04
N GLN A 2 14.23 7.10 14.85
CA GLN A 2 13.22 6.50 13.96
C GLN A 2 12.20 5.74 14.80
N LEU A 3 10.93 5.97 14.49
CA LEU A 3 9.81 5.20 15.04
C LEU A 3 9.83 3.79 14.46
N ASP A 4 9.46 2.81 15.28
CA ASP A 4 9.20 1.46 14.80
C ASP A 4 7.86 1.37 14.04
N GLU A 5 7.61 0.25 13.38
CA GLU A 5 6.42 0.07 12.55
C GLU A 5 5.10 0.16 13.33
N ASN A 6 5.05 -0.30 14.58
CA ASN A 6 3.85 -0.17 15.41
C ASN A 6 3.60 1.30 15.74
N GLN A 7 4.65 2.03 16.09
CA GLN A 7 4.54 3.45 16.42
C GLN A 7 4.14 4.28 15.20
N LYS A 8 4.69 3.96 14.01
CA LYS A 8 4.28 4.56 12.74
C LYS A 8 2.80 4.29 12.43
N LYS A 9 2.31 3.07 12.66
CA LYS A 9 0.87 2.74 12.49
C LYS A 9 -0.02 3.55 13.41
N THR A 10 0.39 3.72 14.68
CA THR A 10 -0.35 4.55 15.64
C THR A 10 -0.41 6.01 15.19
N VAL A 11 0.73 6.59 14.79
CA VAL A 11 0.77 7.98 14.31
C VAL A 11 -0.02 8.13 13.01
N ALA A 12 0.04 7.15 12.10
CA ALA A 12 -0.77 7.13 10.89
C ALA A 12 -2.27 7.18 11.22
N GLY A 13 -2.73 6.41 12.21
CA GLY A 13 -4.11 6.49 12.69
C GLY A 13 -4.49 7.88 13.19
N TRP A 14 -3.62 8.54 13.97
CA TRP A 14 -3.87 9.90 14.42
C TRP A 14 -3.92 10.92 13.27
N ILE A 15 -3.12 10.73 12.23
CA ILE A 15 -3.17 11.56 11.01
C ILE A 15 -4.47 11.31 10.25
N GLU A 16 -4.90 10.05 10.10
CA GLU A 16 -6.18 9.67 9.49
C GLU A 16 -7.38 10.26 10.26
N GLU A 17 -7.28 10.38 11.59
CA GLU A 17 -8.24 11.10 12.45
C GLU A 17 -8.19 12.63 12.29
N GLY A 18 -7.18 13.17 11.60
CA GLY A 18 -7.02 14.60 11.35
C GLY A 18 -6.40 15.37 12.52
N LEU A 19 -5.62 14.73 13.39
CA LEU A 19 -4.91 15.41 14.46
C LEU A 19 -3.87 16.39 13.92
N ASP A 20 -3.69 17.50 14.62
CA ASP A 20 -2.65 18.47 14.33
C ASP A 20 -1.27 18.00 14.83
N LEU A 21 -0.21 18.56 14.23
CA LEU A 21 1.17 18.21 14.56
C LEU A 21 1.50 18.38 16.05
N SER A 22 0.91 19.37 16.72
CA SER A 22 1.16 19.62 18.14
C SER A 22 0.54 18.53 19.02
N ALA A 23 -0.70 18.10 18.70
CA ALA A 23 -1.33 17.00 19.41
C ALA A 23 -0.59 15.68 19.18
N ILE A 24 -0.14 15.40 17.95
CA ILE A 24 0.68 14.22 17.65
C ILE A 24 1.98 14.25 18.47
N GLN A 25 2.66 15.39 18.52
CA GLN A 25 3.88 15.57 19.31
C GLN A 25 3.65 15.29 20.79
N SER A 26 2.59 15.87 21.38
CA SER A 26 2.25 15.65 22.79
C SER A 26 1.89 14.20 23.10
N ARG A 27 1.22 13.49 22.18
CA ARG A 27 0.88 12.07 22.34
C ARG A 27 2.10 11.16 22.21
N LEU A 28 3.02 11.46 21.28
CA LEU A 28 4.29 10.73 21.17
C LEU A 28 5.08 10.80 22.48
N GLU A 29 5.15 11.98 23.10
CA GLU A 29 5.82 12.15 24.38
C GLU A 29 5.04 11.50 25.53
N SER A 30 3.72 11.72 25.61
CA SER A 30 2.92 11.27 26.76
C SER A 30 2.59 9.77 26.75
N GLU A 31 2.30 9.21 25.58
CA GLU A 31 1.90 7.79 25.44
C GLU A 31 3.09 6.86 25.19
N MET A 32 4.17 7.38 24.60
CA MET A 32 5.27 6.56 24.11
C MET A 32 6.63 6.95 24.71
N ASP A 33 6.69 8.03 25.48
CA ASP A 33 7.92 8.61 26.04
C ASP A 33 8.96 8.95 24.96
N ILE A 34 8.46 9.34 23.77
CA ILE A 34 9.28 9.70 22.61
C ILE A 34 9.26 11.20 22.42
N PRO A 35 10.26 11.93 22.94
CA PRO A 35 10.39 13.35 22.68
C PRO A 35 10.79 13.56 21.21
N MET A 36 9.93 14.20 20.44
CA MET A 36 10.20 14.65 19.08
C MET A 36 10.16 16.16 18.99
N THR A 37 10.98 16.74 18.11
CA THR A 37 10.81 18.15 17.77
C THR A 37 9.68 18.33 16.76
N TYR A 38 9.15 19.54 16.69
CA TYR A 38 8.13 19.88 15.69
C TYR A 38 8.59 19.59 14.25
N MET A 39 9.89 19.75 13.96
CA MET A 39 10.44 19.43 12.63
C MET A 39 10.41 17.92 12.37
N ASP A 40 10.78 17.11 13.37
CA ASP A 40 10.72 15.65 13.24
C ASP A 40 9.29 15.17 13.00
N VAL A 41 8.30 15.74 13.71
CA VAL A 41 6.88 15.41 13.50
C VAL A 41 6.41 15.85 12.13
N ARG A 42 6.81 17.04 11.65
CA ARG A 42 6.49 17.49 10.28
C ARG A 42 7.06 16.55 9.22
N PHE A 43 8.31 16.12 9.37
CA PHE A 43 8.92 15.14 8.46
C PHE A 43 8.23 13.79 8.57
N LEU A 44 7.85 13.36 9.77
CA LEU A 44 7.14 12.11 9.98
C LEU A 44 5.77 12.10 9.32
N VAL A 45 4.98 13.16 9.50
CA VAL A 45 3.68 13.28 8.84
C VAL A 45 3.85 13.29 7.32
N GLY A 46 4.88 13.96 6.79
CA GLY A 46 5.22 13.93 5.37
C GLY A 46 5.73 12.57 4.86
N ASP A 47 6.47 11.82 5.69
CA ASP A 47 6.93 10.46 5.38
C ASP A 47 5.76 9.46 5.41
N LEU A 48 4.75 9.74 6.24
CA LEU A 48 3.49 9.01 6.35
C LEU A 48 2.45 9.44 5.28
N GLU A 49 2.73 10.43 4.42
CA GLU A 49 1.91 10.79 3.24
C GLU A 49 1.97 9.68 2.16
N LEU A 50 1.49 8.49 2.53
CA LEU A 50 1.16 7.36 1.68
C LEU A 50 2.29 6.97 0.72
N VAL A 51 3.34 6.35 1.25
CA VAL A 51 3.82 5.15 0.54
C VAL A 51 2.62 4.21 0.55
N PRO A 52 2.06 3.81 -0.61
CA PRO A 52 0.93 2.91 -0.67
C PRO A 52 1.19 1.79 0.33
N LYS A 53 0.24 1.57 1.25
CA LYS A 53 0.25 0.33 2.03
C LYS A 53 0.35 -0.75 0.97
N ASP A 54 1.52 -1.38 0.85
CA ASP A 54 1.57 -2.81 0.62
C ASP A 54 0.69 -3.33 1.76
N GLU A 55 -0.62 -3.41 1.47
CA GLU A 55 -1.40 -4.52 1.96
C GLU A 55 -0.47 -5.71 1.71
N GLU A 56 0.07 -6.29 2.77
CA GLU A 56 0.39 -7.71 2.73
C GLU A 56 -0.88 -8.34 2.16
N GLU A 57 -0.91 -8.53 0.83
CA GLU A 57 -1.84 -9.42 0.19
C GLU A 57 -1.73 -10.66 1.04
N PRO A 58 -2.82 -11.04 1.74
CA PRO A 58 -2.78 -12.14 2.67
C PRO A 58 -2.16 -13.28 1.90
N LYS A 59 -1.00 -13.73 2.39
CA LYS A 59 -0.17 -14.78 1.83
C LYS A 59 -1.08 -15.92 1.39
N GLU A 60 -1.58 -15.87 0.16
CA GLU A 60 -2.47 -16.89 -0.36
C GLU A 60 -1.56 -18.09 -0.53
N GLU A 61 -1.90 -19.07 0.29
CA GLU A 61 -1.20 -20.32 0.48
C GLU A 61 -0.91 -20.92 -0.90
N PRO A 62 0.28 -21.51 -1.13
CA PRO A 62 0.56 -22.18 -2.39
C PRO A 62 -0.41 -23.34 -2.51
N LYS A 63 -1.46 -23.16 -3.31
CA LYS A 63 -2.40 -24.22 -3.61
C LYS A 63 -1.63 -25.27 -4.41
N PRO A 64 -1.47 -26.51 -3.89
CA PRO A 64 -0.72 -27.54 -4.58
C PRO A 64 -1.45 -27.96 -5.84
N GLU A 65 -0.68 -28.10 -6.92
CA GLU A 65 -0.81 -29.09 -7.99
C GLU A 65 -2.22 -29.37 -8.54
N GLU A 66 -2.49 -28.94 -9.78
CA GLU A 66 -3.24 -29.80 -10.70
C GLU A 66 -2.62 -29.69 -12.10
N GLU A 67 -1.64 -30.56 -12.29
CA GLU A 67 -1.22 -31.15 -13.55
C GLU A 67 -2.43 -31.47 -14.45
N LEU A 68 -2.61 -30.76 -15.56
CA LEU A 68 -3.21 -31.32 -16.78
C LEU A 68 -2.59 -30.70 -18.03
N ALA A 69 -2.07 -31.60 -18.87
CA ALA A 69 -1.24 -31.40 -20.05
C ALA A 69 -2.00 -30.75 -21.26
N PRO A 70 -1.30 -30.43 -22.36
CA PRO A 70 -1.74 -29.47 -23.37
C PRO A 70 -2.73 -30.08 -24.38
N ALA A 71 -3.71 -29.29 -24.80
CA ALA A 71 -4.52 -29.57 -25.98
C ALA A 71 -4.27 -28.46 -27.02
N ASP A 72 -3.50 -28.81 -28.06
CA ASP A 72 -3.88 -28.70 -29.48
C ASP A 72 -5.06 -27.75 -29.79
N GLY A 73 -5.01 -26.72 -30.62
CA GLY A 73 -4.09 -26.30 -31.68
C GLY A 73 -4.59 -24.96 -32.29
N PRO A 74 -3.95 -24.42 -33.34
CA PRO A 74 -4.30 -23.12 -33.89
C PRO A 74 -5.32 -23.23 -35.03
N THR A 75 -6.41 -22.47 -34.97
CA THR A 75 -7.15 -22.10 -36.18
C THR A 75 -7.63 -20.65 -36.10
N PRO A 76 -6.99 -19.73 -36.84
CA PRO A 76 -7.58 -18.45 -37.19
C PRO A 76 -8.42 -18.65 -38.45
N ASP A 77 -9.74 -18.74 -38.31
CA ASP A 77 -10.65 -18.73 -39.45
C ASP A 77 -11.76 -17.69 -39.21
N ASN A 78 -11.46 -16.45 -39.57
CA ASN A 78 -12.53 -15.50 -39.87
C ASN A 78 -12.28 -14.93 -41.27
N PRO A 79 -12.76 -15.61 -42.32
CA PRO A 79 -12.64 -15.19 -43.70
C PRO A 79 -13.80 -14.26 -44.03
N PHE A 80 -13.65 -12.96 -43.76
CA PHE A 80 -14.48 -11.98 -44.44
C PHE A 80 -13.63 -10.84 -45.00
N PRO A 81 -13.24 -10.92 -46.27
CA PRO A 81 -12.71 -9.80 -47.00
C PRO A 81 -13.85 -8.93 -47.56
N ALA A 82 -13.47 -7.71 -47.93
CA ALA A 82 -13.98 -6.90 -49.04
C ALA A 82 -14.70 -5.57 -48.63
N PRO A 83 -14.58 -4.53 -49.47
CA PRO A 83 -13.97 -3.25 -49.08
C PRO A 83 -14.81 -2.01 -49.54
N GLU A 84 -14.19 -0.83 -49.48
CA GLU A 84 -14.40 0.39 -50.32
C GLU A 84 -15.52 1.38 -49.94
N ASP A 85 -15.06 2.57 -49.48
CA ASP A 85 -15.31 3.96 -49.92
C ASP A 85 -16.60 4.34 -50.69
N PRO A 86 -17.13 5.57 -50.49
CA PRO A 86 -16.56 6.78 -51.13
C PRO A 86 -16.27 7.99 -50.23
#